data_AF-A0AAD3TKF7-F1
#
_entry.id   AF-A0AAD3TKF7-F1
#
_cell.length_a   1.000
_cell.length_b   1.000
_cell.length_c   1.000
_cell.angle_alpha   90.00
_cell.angle_beta   90.00
_cell.angle_gamma   90.00
#
_symmetry.space_group_name_H-M   'P 1'
#
loop_
_entity.id
_entity.type
_entity.pdbx_description
1 polymer ?
#
loop_
_entity_poly.entity_id
_entity_poly.type
_entity_poly.pdbx_seq_one_letter_code
_entity_poly.pdbx_strand_id
1 'polypeptide(L)'
;MKKMPPEETPLPAFVVPHSQTRISILPKTQIHLPVCKTFTQMKRMDLTLSRRRLIHVLLLTLAFMSVVRLLRIGISTYSSTPHTTVPSLRACNPQSSTCRRISSHEQLVTPTLQKGDAALPPLRTCNPESSTCMSISSHEQLVSPTPQTTGTATTAAAVTVKEYQFLADLITKRAPCNFLIFGLEDQYLLLSEINAAGTTIFLEDNPEKLKKPTRRSNSTQVYKVKYDKPAREAFRLLKQARKQLACAPNAGPLEVSACRLALKGLPKVVYMHKWDVVLVDGPSSDSPEAPGRMAAIYTASLIARTGNITNIVVHDVDRTIEKWFCWEFLCEENLVSSKGKFWNFRIVGSGLSNSTSFCSHKKLSGVRV
;
A
#
# COMPACT_ATOMS: atom_id res chain seq x y z
N MET A 1 -36.35 33.61 -67.53
CA MET A 1 -35.56 32.41 -67.89
C MET A 1 -34.28 32.40 -67.06
N LYS A 2 -34.13 31.44 -66.15
CA LYS A 2 -32.95 31.27 -65.28
C LYS A 2 -31.78 30.77 -66.13
N LYS A 3 -30.61 31.41 -66.05
CA LYS A 3 -29.35 30.86 -66.56
C LYS A 3 -28.24 31.03 -65.52
N MET A 4 -27.47 29.96 -65.42
CA MET A 4 -26.47 29.56 -64.42
C MET A 4 -25.42 30.62 -64.03
N PRO A 5 -24.78 30.46 -62.85
CA PRO A 5 -23.64 31.28 -62.41
C PRO A 5 -22.36 30.94 -63.21
N PRO A 6 -21.36 31.84 -63.21
CA PRO A 6 -20.15 31.70 -64.01
C PRO A 6 -19.21 30.61 -63.47
N GLU A 7 -18.54 29.96 -64.43
CA GLU A 7 -17.57 28.88 -64.31
C GLU A 7 -16.23 29.41 -63.78
N GLU A 8 -15.71 28.79 -62.72
CA GLU A 8 -14.40 29.11 -62.14
C GLU A 8 -13.27 28.55 -63.01
N THR A 9 -12.33 29.42 -63.37
CA THR A 9 -11.07 29.13 -64.06
C THR A 9 -10.18 28.15 -63.27
N PRO A 10 -9.59 27.13 -63.91
CA PRO A 10 -8.66 26.22 -63.24
C PRO A 10 -7.29 26.89 -63.00
N LEU A 11 -6.78 26.76 -61.77
CA LEU A 11 -5.41 27.12 -61.41
C LEU A 11 -4.38 26.16 -62.03
N PRO A 12 -3.19 26.64 -62.43
CA PRO A 12 -2.18 25.81 -63.08
C PRO A 12 -1.43 24.89 -62.10
N ALA A 13 -1.13 23.69 -62.58
CA ALA A 13 -0.35 22.67 -61.88
C ALA A 13 1.10 23.13 -61.63
N PHE A 14 1.54 23.02 -60.38
CA PHE A 14 2.92 23.31 -59.97
C PHE A 14 3.85 22.15 -60.37
N VAL A 15 4.77 22.42 -61.29
CA VAL A 15 5.84 21.52 -61.72
C VAL A 15 6.99 21.60 -60.71
N VAL A 16 7.35 20.49 -60.09
CA VAL A 16 8.54 20.37 -59.21
C VAL A 16 9.74 19.89 -60.05
N PRO A 17 10.93 20.50 -59.96
CA PRO A 17 12.07 20.11 -60.80
C PRO A 17 12.69 18.78 -60.35
N HIS A 18 12.94 17.90 -61.31
CA HIS A 18 13.80 16.73 -61.18
C HIS A 18 15.28 17.15 -61.15
N SER A 19 15.99 16.88 -60.06
CA SER A 19 17.45 16.77 -60.05
C SER A 19 17.85 15.30 -60.01
N GLN A 20 18.33 14.80 -61.14
CA GLN A 20 18.98 13.50 -61.28
C GLN A 20 20.38 13.56 -60.66
N THR A 21 20.66 12.70 -59.68
CA THR A 21 22.03 12.39 -59.29
C THR A 21 22.24 10.89 -59.33
N ARG A 22 23.18 10.47 -60.18
CA ARG A 22 23.58 9.09 -60.46
C ARG A 22 23.97 8.34 -59.18
N ILE A 23 23.48 7.11 -59.09
CA ILE A 23 23.91 6.09 -58.13
C ILE A 23 25.24 5.50 -58.65
N SER A 24 26.31 5.69 -57.88
CA SER A 24 27.58 4.98 -58.03
C SER A 24 27.62 3.84 -57.02
N ILE A 25 27.64 2.60 -57.51
CA ILE A 25 27.76 1.37 -56.71
C ILE A 25 29.25 1.10 -56.46
N LEU A 26 29.67 0.97 -55.20
CA LEU A 26 30.97 0.42 -54.74
C LEU A 26 30.73 -0.35 -53.41
N PRO A 27 31.62 -1.26 -52.96
CA PRO A 27 31.27 -2.64 -52.67
C PRO A 27 31.08 -2.86 -51.16
N LYS A 28 30.36 -3.93 -50.81
CA LYS A 28 30.23 -4.42 -49.43
C LYS A 28 31.60 -4.68 -48.81
N THR A 29 32.02 -3.81 -47.89
CA THR A 29 33.09 -4.12 -46.94
C THR A 29 32.45 -4.56 -45.63
N GLN A 30 32.67 -5.82 -45.26
CA GLN A 30 32.35 -6.36 -43.94
C GLN A 30 33.15 -5.60 -42.89
N ILE A 31 32.48 -4.78 -42.08
CA ILE A 31 33.06 -4.26 -40.85
C ILE A 31 32.59 -5.17 -39.71
N HIS A 32 33.49 -6.07 -39.33
CA HIS A 32 33.37 -6.94 -38.16
C HIS A 32 33.72 -6.11 -36.91
N LEU A 33 32.74 -5.37 -36.35
CA LEU A 33 32.92 -4.70 -35.06
C LEU A 33 32.75 -5.73 -33.92
N PRO A 34 33.66 -5.79 -32.93
CA PRO A 34 33.61 -6.78 -31.88
C PRO A 34 32.45 -6.47 -30.93
N VAL A 35 31.46 -7.37 -30.91
CA VAL A 35 30.48 -7.45 -29.84
C VAL A 35 31.24 -7.79 -28.55
N CYS A 36 31.54 -6.78 -27.74
CA CYS A 36 32.06 -6.97 -26.40
C CYS A 36 30.93 -7.55 -25.53
N LYS A 37 30.79 -8.88 -25.55
CA LYS A 37 29.96 -9.64 -24.61
C LYS A 37 30.64 -9.60 -23.24
N THR A 38 30.37 -8.58 -22.44
CA THR A 38 30.61 -8.70 -20.99
C THR A 38 29.49 -9.50 -20.37
N PHE A 39 29.71 -10.80 -20.37
CA PHE A 39 28.92 -11.82 -19.70
C PHE A 39 29.15 -11.70 -18.19
N THR A 40 28.40 -10.84 -17.51
CA THR A 40 28.23 -10.99 -16.05
C THR A 40 27.19 -12.07 -15.82
N GLN A 41 27.70 -13.30 -15.73
CA GLN A 41 26.99 -14.47 -15.26
C GLN A 41 26.52 -14.21 -13.83
N MET A 42 25.31 -13.67 -13.65
CA MET A 42 24.64 -13.73 -12.36
C MET A 42 24.25 -15.19 -12.15
N LYS A 43 25.14 -15.88 -11.43
CA LYS A 43 25.02 -17.27 -11.03
C LYS A 43 23.64 -17.49 -10.43
N ARG A 44 22.86 -18.30 -11.13
CA ARG A 44 21.70 -19.01 -10.62
C ARG A 44 22.13 -19.65 -9.30
N MET A 45 21.58 -19.22 -8.16
CA MET A 45 21.62 -20.04 -6.95
C MET A 45 20.64 -21.18 -7.15
N ASP A 46 20.99 -22.12 -8.03
CA ASP A 46 20.52 -23.49 -7.86
C ASP A 46 21.29 -24.02 -6.65
N LEU A 47 20.61 -24.19 -5.53
CA LEU A 47 21.14 -24.87 -4.34
C LEU A 47 21.26 -26.36 -4.63
N THR A 48 22.14 -26.74 -5.55
CA THR A 48 22.68 -28.09 -5.59
C THR A 48 23.73 -28.20 -4.48
N LEU A 49 23.25 -28.25 -3.24
CA LEU A 49 24.11 -28.41 -2.07
C LEU A 49 24.64 -29.85 -2.11
N SER A 50 25.91 -30.02 -2.49
CA SER A 50 26.59 -31.31 -2.40
C SER A 50 26.33 -31.94 -1.03
N ARG A 51 26.05 -33.24 -0.98
CA ARG A 51 25.72 -33.99 0.25
C ARG A 51 26.71 -33.72 1.39
N ARG A 52 27.99 -33.45 1.07
CA ARG A 52 29.03 -33.05 2.05
C ARG A 52 28.81 -31.65 2.65
N ARG A 53 28.37 -30.67 1.86
CA ARG A 53 28.08 -29.31 2.35
C ARG A 53 26.75 -29.24 3.12
N LEU A 54 25.80 -30.11 2.81
CA LEU A 54 24.55 -30.24 3.57
C LEU A 54 24.79 -30.66 5.02
N ILE A 55 25.75 -31.57 5.26
CA ILE A 55 26.10 -32.01 6.61
C ILE A 55 26.64 -30.84 7.44
N HIS A 56 27.55 -30.03 6.89
CA HIS A 56 28.08 -28.87 7.61
C HIS A 56 27.02 -27.80 7.87
N VAL A 57 26.13 -27.55 6.91
CA VAL A 57 25.01 -26.60 7.10
C VAL A 57 24.05 -27.13 8.17
N LEU A 58 23.71 -28.43 8.15
CA LEU A 58 22.85 -29.04 9.15
C LEU A 58 23.46 -28.95 10.55
N LEU A 59 24.74 -29.28 10.71
CA LEU A 59 25.43 -29.17 11.99
C LEU A 59 25.47 -27.72 12.50
N LEU A 60 25.72 -26.74 11.62
CA LEU A 60 25.69 -25.33 11.98
C LEU A 60 24.28 -24.88 12.43
N THR A 61 23.23 -25.32 11.73
CA THR A 61 21.85 -25.00 12.11
C THR A 61 21.44 -25.63 13.44
N LEU A 62 21.84 -26.89 13.70
CA LEU A 62 21.55 -27.56 14.97
C LEU A 62 22.29 -26.92 16.14
N ALA A 63 23.55 -26.52 15.93
CA ALA A 63 24.33 -25.78 16.93
C ALA A 63 23.67 -24.43 17.26
N PHE A 64 23.25 -23.67 16.25
CA PHE A 64 22.55 -22.40 16.45
C PHE A 64 21.23 -22.57 17.22
N MET A 65 20.43 -23.58 16.86
CA MET A 65 19.19 -23.88 17.56
C MET A 65 19.43 -24.29 19.02
N SER A 66 20.52 -25.01 19.32
CA SER A 66 20.91 -25.35 20.69
C SER A 66 21.25 -24.10 21.51
N VAL A 67 22.04 -23.18 20.96
CA VAL A 67 22.39 -21.91 21.62
C VAL A 67 21.15 -21.07 21.89
N VAL A 68 20.23 -20.96 20.94
CA VAL A 68 18.97 -20.21 21.12
C VAL A 68 18.08 -20.85 22.19
N ARG A 69 18.03 -22.18 22.29
CA ARG A 69 17.31 -22.88 23.37
C ARG A 69 17.93 -22.61 24.73
N LEU A 70 19.26 -22.65 24.86
CA LEU A 70 19.96 -22.33 26.10
C LEU A 70 19.76 -20.86 26.51
N LEU A 71 19.79 -19.93 25.56
CA LEU A 71 19.49 -18.51 25.82
C LEU A 71 18.04 -18.31 26.29
N ARG A 72 17.06 -19.01 25.71
CA ARG A 72 15.67 -18.95 26.18
C ARG A 72 15.52 -19.48 27.61
N ILE A 73 16.21 -20.57 27.95
CA ILE A 73 16.17 -21.12 29.32
C ILE A 73 16.80 -20.12 30.31
N GLY A 74 17.93 -19.49 29.94
CA GLY A 74 18.57 -18.46 30.77
C GLY A 74 17.72 -17.20 30.98
N ILE A 75 16.91 -16.81 29.99
CA ILE A 75 15.99 -15.67 30.10
C ILE A 75 14.77 -16.05 30.98
N SER A 76 14.29 -17.28 30.90
CA SER A 76 13.17 -17.75 31.75
C SER A 76 13.56 -18.01 33.21
N THR A 77 14.85 -18.23 33.53
CA THR A 77 15.31 -18.40 34.92
C THR A 77 15.73 -17.10 35.61
N TYR A 78 15.85 -15.98 34.88
CA TYR A 78 16.25 -14.69 35.44
C TYR A 78 15.07 -13.74 35.79
N SER A 79 13.82 -14.11 35.49
CA SER A 79 12.62 -13.40 35.98
C SER A 79 12.09 -14.00 37.27
N SER A 80 12.94 -14.05 38.29
CA SER A 80 12.52 -14.14 39.69
C SER A 80 12.98 -12.86 40.38
N THR A 81 12.15 -11.83 40.35
CA THR A 81 12.37 -10.60 41.09
C THR A 81 12.41 -10.89 42.60
N PRO A 82 13.44 -10.45 43.35
CA PRO A 82 13.45 -10.54 44.80
C PRO A 82 12.39 -9.61 45.41
N HIS A 83 11.54 -10.17 46.27
CA HIS A 83 10.59 -9.43 47.07
C HIS A 83 11.33 -8.40 47.93
N THR A 84 11.17 -7.12 47.59
CA THR A 84 11.52 -6.02 48.50
C THR A 84 10.32 -5.76 49.40
N THR A 85 10.51 -6.06 50.68
CA THR A 85 9.59 -5.73 51.78
C THR A 85 9.43 -4.21 51.89
N VAL A 86 8.20 -3.73 51.65
CA VAL A 86 7.80 -2.35 51.98
C VAL A 86 7.29 -2.32 53.43
N PRO A 87 7.60 -1.28 54.23
CA PRO A 87 7.14 -1.20 55.62
C PRO A 87 5.61 -1.04 55.69
N SER A 88 5.00 -1.78 56.61
CA SER A 88 3.57 -1.73 56.93
C SER A 88 3.18 -0.36 57.47
N LEU A 89 2.39 0.39 56.69
CA LEU A 89 1.61 1.52 57.19
C LEU A 89 0.36 0.97 57.87
N ARG A 90 0.32 1.09 59.20
CA ARG A 90 -0.88 0.88 60.02
C ARG A 90 -1.94 1.92 59.66
N ALA A 91 -3.12 1.46 59.29
CA ALA A 91 -4.36 2.21 59.45
C ALA A 91 -5.28 1.38 60.35
N CYS A 92 -5.55 1.91 61.55
CA CYS A 92 -6.51 1.34 62.48
C CYS A 92 -7.93 1.68 62.01
N ASN A 93 -8.82 0.69 61.97
CA ASN A 93 -10.26 0.92 61.92
C ASN A 93 -10.80 0.88 63.37
N PRO A 94 -11.38 1.95 63.91
CA PRO A 94 -11.88 1.98 65.28
C PRO A 94 -13.34 1.51 65.31
N GLN A 95 -13.58 0.22 65.07
CA GLN A 95 -14.82 -0.49 65.42
C GLN A 95 -14.72 -1.96 64.98
N SER A 96 -14.28 -2.83 65.89
CA SER A 96 -14.50 -4.29 65.94
C SER A 96 -13.25 -5.04 66.43
N SER A 97 -13.45 -5.90 67.43
CA SER A 97 -12.42 -6.52 68.28
C SER A 97 -12.25 -8.01 68.00
N THR A 98 -12.06 -8.45 66.75
CA THR A 98 -11.50 -9.80 66.46
C THR A 98 -11.01 -9.96 65.03
N CYS A 99 -9.74 -10.36 64.85
CA CYS A 99 -9.21 -10.89 63.58
C CYS A 99 -9.02 -12.41 63.72
N ARG A 100 -9.63 -13.22 62.85
CA ARG A 100 -9.43 -14.67 62.79
C ARG A 100 -8.80 -15.09 61.46
N ARG A 101 -7.83 -16.00 61.56
CA ARG A 101 -7.10 -16.65 60.47
C ARG A 101 -7.86 -17.91 60.05
N ILE A 102 -8.17 -18.12 58.77
CA ILE A 102 -8.60 -19.43 58.25
C ILE A 102 -7.90 -19.73 56.92
N SER A 103 -7.36 -20.94 56.85
CA SER A 103 -6.67 -21.57 55.74
C SER A 103 -7.62 -22.50 54.97
N SER A 104 -7.37 -22.61 53.67
CA SER A 104 -7.56 -23.75 52.76
C SER A 104 -8.55 -24.87 53.12
N HIS A 105 -9.46 -25.11 52.16
CA HIS A 105 -10.22 -26.32 51.80
C HIS A 105 -11.75 -26.17 51.84
N GLU A 106 -12.33 -26.46 50.66
CA GLU A 106 -13.50 -27.31 50.42
C GLU A 106 -14.61 -26.68 49.57
N GLN A 107 -14.88 -27.36 48.44
CA GLN A 107 -15.98 -27.17 47.50
C GLN A 107 -17.32 -27.46 48.17
N LEU A 108 -18.36 -26.63 47.92
CA LEU A 108 -19.68 -27.14 47.50
C LEU A 108 -20.66 -26.01 47.10
N VAL A 109 -21.28 -26.18 45.93
CA VAL A 109 -22.71 -25.92 45.61
C VAL A 109 -23.26 -24.47 45.65
N THR A 110 -23.70 -24.02 44.47
CA THR A 110 -24.76 -23.01 44.24
C THR A 110 -26.10 -23.47 44.83
N PRO A 111 -26.92 -22.60 45.45
CA PRO A 111 -27.88 -21.83 44.63
C PRO A 111 -28.23 -20.41 45.12
N THR A 112 -28.63 -19.59 44.15
CA THR A 112 -29.53 -18.41 44.17
C THR A 112 -29.95 -17.79 45.51
N LEU A 113 -29.77 -16.47 45.65
CA LEU A 113 -30.72 -15.60 46.36
C LEU A 113 -30.79 -14.18 45.78
N GLN A 114 -32.02 -13.69 45.71
CA GLN A 114 -32.48 -12.40 45.25
C GLN A 114 -32.11 -11.22 46.17
N LYS A 115 -32.03 -10.05 45.54
CA LYS A 115 -32.61 -8.74 45.91
C LYS A 115 -32.36 -8.17 47.32
N GLY A 116 -31.72 -6.99 47.34
CA GLY A 116 -31.75 -6.04 48.43
C GLY A 116 -31.39 -4.64 47.92
N ASP A 117 -32.41 -3.78 47.79
CA ASP A 117 -32.30 -2.37 47.45
C ASP A 117 -31.75 -1.56 48.63
N ALA A 118 -30.84 -0.61 48.37
CA ALA A 118 -30.64 0.57 49.22
C ALA A 118 -30.00 1.70 48.39
N ALA A 119 -30.84 2.66 48.00
CA ALA A 119 -30.44 3.93 47.42
C ALA A 119 -30.42 5.04 48.48
N LEU A 120 -29.44 5.94 48.40
CA LEU A 120 -29.43 7.29 48.97
C LEU A 120 -28.88 8.26 47.89
N PRO A 121 -29.24 9.55 47.92
CA PRO A 121 -29.89 10.23 46.79
C PRO A 121 -29.00 11.22 46.05
N PRO A 122 -29.37 11.69 44.84
CA PRO A 122 -28.82 12.90 44.26
C PRO A 122 -29.70 14.13 44.51
N LEU A 123 -29.00 15.25 44.68
CA LEU A 123 -29.48 16.60 44.92
C LEU A 123 -30.42 17.13 43.83
N ARG A 124 -31.45 17.86 44.28
CA ARG A 124 -32.41 18.60 43.46
C ARG A 124 -31.81 19.88 42.89
N THR A 125 -32.14 20.17 41.64
CA THR A 125 -32.44 21.54 41.17
C THR A 125 -33.74 21.48 40.36
N CYS A 126 -34.68 22.35 40.69
CA CYS A 126 -35.97 22.49 39.99
C CYS A 126 -35.91 23.70 39.06
N ASN A 127 -36.55 23.59 37.89
CA ASN A 127 -36.99 24.76 37.13
C ASN A 127 -38.52 24.68 36.98
N PRO A 128 -39.28 25.74 37.29
CA PRO A 128 -40.74 25.68 37.33
C PRO A 128 -41.33 26.33 36.08
N GLU A 129 -41.91 25.54 35.18
CA GLU A 129 -42.97 26.00 34.27
C GLU A 129 -43.52 24.80 33.47
N SER A 130 -44.84 24.74 33.36
CA SER A 130 -45.66 23.74 32.65
C SER A 130 -46.06 22.46 33.39
N SER A 131 -47.30 22.49 33.85
CA SER A 131 -48.14 21.39 34.32
C SER A 131 -48.74 20.60 33.14
N THR A 132 -48.27 19.37 32.88
CA THR A 132 -49.04 18.16 32.45
C THR A 132 -48.04 17.09 31.98
N CYS A 133 -48.17 15.86 32.49
CA CYS A 133 -47.40 14.69 32.06
C CYS A 133 -48.32 13.63 31.42
N MET A 134 -47.94 13.13 30.24
CA MET A 134 -48.49 11.92 29.63
C MET A 134 -47.36 10.91 29.38
N SER A 135 -47.65 9.65 29.66
CA SER A 135 -46.75 8.51 29.55
C SER A 135 -46.67 8.00 28.11
N ILE A 136 -45.47 7.84 27.54
CA ILE A 136 -45.23 6.93 26.41
C ILE A 136 -43.98 6.09 26.68
N SER A 137 -44.15 4.81 26.36
CA SER A 137 -43.30 3.65 26.63
C SER A 137 -41.95 3.67 25.90
N SER A 138 -40.92 3.38 26.67
CA SER A 138 -39.65 2.69 26.37
C SER A 138 -39.44 2.09 24.96
N HIS A 139 -38.36 2.50 24.29
CA HIS A 139 -37.19 1.64 24.00
C HIS A 139 -36.18 2.37 23.10
N GLU A 140 -35.06 2.83 23.66
CA GLU A 140 -33.82 3.02 22.90
C GLU A 140 -32.63 2.88 23.86
N GLN A 141 -31.95 1.73 23.77
CA GLN A 141 -30.76 1.43 24.55
C GLN A 141 -29.56 1.55 23.61
N LEU A 142 -28.82 2.65 23.76
CA LEU A 142 -27.52 2.89 23.14
C LEU A 142 -26.51 1.93 23.79
N VAL A 143 -26.16 0.84 23.10
CA VAL A 143 -25.09 -0.07 23.53
C VAL A 143 -23.84 0.18 22.68
N SER A 144 -22.81 0.72 23.33
CA SER A 144 -21.43 0.75 22.86
C SER A 144 -20.88 -0.67 22.66
N PRO A 145 -20.27 -1.04 21.52
CA PRO A 145 -19.65 -2.35 21.39
C PRO A 145 -18.19 -2.32 21.85
N THR A 146 -17.92 -3.00 22.95
CA THR A 146 -16.61 -3.54 23.33
C THR A 146 -16.27 -4.73 22.40
N PRO A 147 -15.01 -4.91 21.94
CA PRO A 147 -14.68 -6.00 21.04
C PRO A 147 -14.58 -7.32 21.81
N GLN A 148 -15.47 -8.26 21.51
CA GLN A 148 -15.34 -9.65 21.90
C GLN A 148 -14.45 -10.38 20.89
N THR A 149 -13.38 -10.98 21.40
CA THR A 149 -12.48 -11.86 20.65
C THR A 149 -13.12 -13.24 20.52
N THR A 150 -13.66 -13.55 19.34
CA THR A 150 -13.90 -14.93 18.89
C THR A 150 -13.23 -15.11 17.54
N GLY A 151 -12.23 -15.99 17.49
CA GLY A 151 -11.58 -16.36 16.25
C GLY A 151 -12.54 -17.12 15.35
N THR A 152 -12.58 -16.80 14.07
CA THR A 152 -12.11 -17.64 12.95
C THR A 152 -12.63 -17.05 11.64
N ALA A 153 -11.85 -16.18 11.00
CA ALA A 153 -11.85 -15.95 9.55
C ALA A 153 -10.60 -15.11 9.24
N THR A 154 -9.74 -15.61 8.36
CA THR A 154 -8.60 -14.87 7.82
C THR A 154 -9.14 -13.74 6.94
N THR A 155 -9.53 -12.62 7.54
CA THR A 155 -9.85 -11.38 6.84
C THR A 155 -8.52 -10.72 6.45
N ALA A 156 -8.38 -10.34 5.19
CA ALA A 156 -7.30 -9.46 4.73
C ALA A 156 -7.14 -8.31 5.75
N ALA A 157 -5.98 -8.22 6.40
CA ALA A 157 -5.82 -7.36 7.56
C ALA A 157 -6.02 -5.89 7.18
N ALA A 158 -7.06 -5.27 7.75
CA ALA A 158 -7.36 -3.84 7.62
C ALA A 158 -6.16 -2.96 8.02
N VAL A 159 -6.10 -1.75 7.47
CA VAL A 159 -5.05 -0.77 7.80
C VAL A 159 -5.12 -0.43 9.29
N THR A 160 -3.99 -0.55 9.96
CA THR A 160 -3.89 -0.26 11.40
C THR A 160 -4.00 1.24 11.67
N VAL A 161 -4.37 1.62 12.90
CA VAL A 161 -4.44 3.03 13.33
C VAL A 161 -3.14 3.79 13.06
N LYS A 162 -1.99 3.15 13.29
CA LYS A 162 -0.67 3.77 13.08
C LYS A 162 -0.32 3.95 11.60
N GLU A 163 -0.82 3.07 10.73
CA GLU A 163 -0.66 3.20 9.29
C GLU A 163 -1.60 4.26 8.72
N TYR A 164 -2.84 4.30 9.20
CA TYR A 164 -3.76 5.38 8.85
C TYR A 164 -3.22 6.75 9.26
N GLN A 165 -2.71 6.89 10.49
CA GLN A 165 -2.10 8.15 10.94
C GLN A 165 -0.93 8.56 10.05
N PHE A 166 -0.11 7.60 9.62
CA PHE A 166 0.99 7.87 8.69
C PHE A 166 0.50 8.42 7.34
N LEU A 167 -0.58 7.87 6.78
CA LEU A 167 -1.21 8.39 5.57
C LEU A 167 -1.82 9.78 5.81
N ALA A 168 -2.57 9.95 6.90
CA ALA A 168 -3.20 11.22 7.27
C ALA A 168 -2.18 12.35 7.45
N ASP A 169 -1.05 12.07 8.13
CA ASP A 169 0.04 13.03 8.30
C ASP A 169 0.68 13.43 6.95
N LEU A 170 0.83 12.47 6.03
CA LEU A 170 1.35 12.73 4.69
C LEU A 170 0.39 13.63 3.89
N ILE A 171 -0.91 13.29 3.87
CA ILE A 171 -1.92 14.06 3.13
C ILE A 171 -2.08 15.45 3.74
N THR A 172 -2.13 15.57 5.07
CA THR A 172 -2.22 16.88 5.76
C THR A 172 -1.08 17.82 5.37
N LYS A 173 0.14 17.30 5.22
CA LYS A 173 1.31 18.10 4.81
C LYS A 173 1.32 18.49 3.34
N ARG A 174 0.54 17.79 2.51
CA ARG A 174 0.49 18.01 1.05
C ARG A 174 -0.78 18.75 0.62
N ALA A 175 -1.86 18.68 1.39
CA ALA A 175 -3.14 19.26 1.04
C ALA A 175 -3.08 20.80 0.91
N PRO A 176 -3.84 21.40 -0.01
CA PRO A 176 -4.62 20.73 -1.07
C PRO A 176 -3.70 20.15 -2.15
N CYS A 177 -3.99 18.92 -2.59
CA CYS A 177 -3.16 18.23 -3.58
C CYS A 177 -3.98 17.38 -4.56
N ASN A 178 -3.33 16.98 -5.66
CA ASN A 178 -3.84 15.94 -6.55
C ASN A 178 -3.48 14.57 -5.97
N PHE A 179 -4.46 13.86 -5.42
CA PHE A 179 -4.31 12.58 -4.75
C PHE A 179 -4.99 11.45 -5.55
N LEU A 180 -4.19 10.53 -6.09
CA LEU A 180 -4.67 9.34 -6.81
C LEU A 180 -4.59 8.12 -5.92
N ILE A 181 -5.61 7.28 -5.93
CA ILE A 181 -5.67 6.06 -5.13
C ILE A 181 -6.07 4.90 -6.04
N PHE A 182 -5.21 3.89 -6.15
CA PHE A 182 -5.58 2.58 -6.67
C PHE A 182 -6.15 1.77 -5.50
N GLY A 183 -7.43 1.41 -5.58
CA GLY A 183 -8.20 0.77 -4.52
C GLY A 183 -9.12 1.74 -3.76
N LEU A 184 -10.24 1.23 -3.28
CA LEU A 184 -11.23 1.93 -2.48
C LEU A 184 -11.45 1.19 -1.15
N GLU A 185 -11.25 1.91 -0.05
CA GLU A 185 -11.54 1.46 1.31
C GLU A 185 -12.19 2.60 2.08
N ASP A 186 -13.06 2.29 3.04
CA ASP A 186 -13.79 3.30 3.83
C ASP A 186 -12.84 4.26 4.54
N GLN A 187 -11.73 3.75 5.08
CA GLN A 187 -10.70 4.56 5.73
C GLN A 187 -10.06 5.58 4.79
N TYR A 188 -9.92 5.28 3.50
CA TYR A 188 -9.31 6.22 2.55
C TYR A 188 -10.28 7.35 2.15
N LEU A 189 -11.59 7.15 2.31
CA LEU A 189 -12.56 8.25 2.14
C LEU A 189 -12.33 9.35 3.18
N LEU A 190 -11.93 9.01 4.40
CA LEU A 190 -11.57 10.01 5.42
C LEU A 190 -10.34 10.84 5.00
N LEU A 191 -9.37 10.23 4.30
CA LEU A 191 -8.23 10.97 3.74
C LEU A 191 -8.67 11.98 2.67
N SER A 192 -9.76 11.69 1.95
CA SER A 192 -10.32 12.63 0.97
C SER A 192 -10.94 13.87 1.61
N GLU A 193 -11.47 13.74 2.84
CA GLU A 193 -11.97 14.87 3.63
C GLU A 193 -10.82 15.78 4.11
N ILE A 194 -9.68 15.20 4.49
CA ILE A 194 -8.47 15.97 4.80
C ILE A 194 -8.00 16.76 3.57
N ASN A 195 -8.18 16.20 2.37
CA ASN A 195 -7.86 16.84 1.09
C ASN A 195 -9.07 17.56 0.45
N ALA A 196 -10.02 18.08 1.25
CA ALA A 196 -11.29 18.62 0.74
C ALA A 196 -11.14 19.73 -0.34
N ALA A 197 -10.11 20.57 -0.24
CA ALA A 197 -9.81 21.64 -1.20
C ALA A 197 -8.92 21.19 -2.38
N GLY A 198 -8.47 19.93 -2.39
CA GLY A 198 -7.69 19.33 -3.47
C GLY A 198 -8.55 18.53 -4.46
N THR A 199 -7.93 17.58 -5.15
CA THR A 199 -8.61 16.60 -6.00
C THR A 199 -8.26 15.21 -5.53
N THR A 200 -9.25 14.38 -5.23
CA THR A 200 -9.04 12.98 -4.83
C THR A 200 -9.73 12.04 -5.81
N ILE A 201 -8.98 11.10 -6.40
CA ILE A 201 -9.52 10.12 -7.36
C ILE A 201 -9.22 8.70 -6.92
N PHE A 202 -10.26 7.88 -6.84
CA PHE A 202 -10.19 6.45 -6.57
C PHE A 202 -10.35 5.64 -7.87
N LEU A 203 -9.52 4.62 -8.04
CA LEU A 203 -9.57 3.65 -9.12
C LEU A 203 -9.85 2.26 -8.54
N GLU A 204 -11.06 1.74 -8.74
CA GLU A 204 -11.55 0.52 -8.08
C GLU A 204 -12.15 -0.46 -9.11
N ASP A 205 -11.92 -1.76 -8.94
CA ASP A 205 -12.42 -2.80 -9.85
C ASP A 205 -13.57 -3.62 -9.26
N ASN A 206 -13.69 -3.68 -7.93
CA ASN A 206 -14.72 -4.42 -7.24
C ASN A 206 -16.09 -3.72 -7.38
N PRO A 207 -17.07 -4.36 -8.06
CA PRO A 207 -18.38 -3.76 -8.29
C PRO A 207 -19.18 -3.52 -7.01
N GLU A 208 -18.96 -4.30 -5.96
CA GLU A 208 -19.69 -4.16 -4.69
C GLU A 208 -19.21 -2.92 -3.92
N LYS A 209 -17.89 -2.66 -3.93
CA LYS A 209 -17.32 -1.41 -3.39
C LYS A 209 -17.81 -0.18 -4.16
N LEU A 210 -17.97 -0.30 -5.48
CA LEU A 210 -18.46 0.78 -6.34
C LEU A 210 -19.94 1.10 -6.15
N LYS A 211 -20.77 0.11 -5.80
CA LYS A 211 -22.21 0.30 -5.53
C LYS A 211 -22.49 0.88 -4.14
N LYS A 212 -21.57 0.71 -3.20
CA LYS A 212 -21.76 1.13 -1.81
C LYS A 212 -22.00 2.65 -1.74
N PRO A 213 -23.13 3.11 -1.19
CA PRO A 213 -23.37 4.53 -1.00
C PRO A 213 -22.38 5.07 0.01
N THR A 214 -21.51 5.97 -0.44
CA THR A 214 -20.48 6.59 0.38
C THR A 214 -20.63 8.10 0.31
N ARG A 215 -20.64 8.76 1.48
CA ARG A 215 -20.54 10.22 1.56
C ARG A 215 -19.18 10.61 0.99
N ARG A 216 -19.20 11.52 0.02
CA ARG A 216 -18.01 11.99 -0.70
C ARG A 216 -18.06 13.51 -0.78
N SER A 217 -16.91 14.15 -0.68
CA SER A 217 -16.78 15.56 -1.02
C SER A 217 -16.96 15.75 -2.53
N ASN A 218 -17.31 16.97 -2.96
CA ASN A 218 -17.37 17.31 -4.39
C ASN A 218 -16.01 17.18 -5.10
N SER A 219 -14.92 17.24 -4.35
CA SER A 219 -13.54 17.04 -4.82
C SER A 219 -13.15 15.57 -4.99
N THR A 220 -14.05 14.62 -4.66
CA THR A 220 -13.77 13.18 -4.67
C THR A 220 -14.53 12.46 -5.78
N GLN A 221 -13.79 11.75 -6.62
CA GLN A 221 -14.36 10.96 -7.72
C GLN A 221 -13.89 9.51 -7.64
N VAL A 222 -14.75 8.59 -8.07
CA VAL A 222 -14.47 7.15 -8.08
C VAL A 222 -14.72 6.63 -9.49
N TYR A 223 -13.72 5.97 -10.06
CA TYR A 223 -13.80 5.39 -11.40
C TYR A 223 -13.59 3.89 -11.35
N LYS A 224 -14.39 3.18 -12.14
CA LYS A 224 -14.19 1.76 -12.37
C LYS A 224 -12.95 1.55 -13.24
N VAL A 225 -12.07 0.65 -12.81
CA VAL A 225 -10.93 0.18 -13.62
C VAL A 225 -10.93 -1.34 -13.72
N LYS A 226 -10.11 -1.89 -14.60
CA LYS A 226 -9.94 -3.34 -14.75
C LYS A 226 -8.48 -3.71 -14.53
N TYR A 227 -8.24 -4.68 -13.65
CA TYR A 227 -6.95 -5.33 -13.50
C TYR A 227 -7.05 -6.74 -14.09
N ASP A 228 -6.19 -7.06 -15.05
CA ASP A 228 -6.27 -8.29 -15.85
C ASP A 228 -5.00 -9.16 -15.75
N LYS A 229 -4.11 -8.84 -14.81
CA LYS A 229 -2.84 -9.53 -14.60
C LYS A 229 -2.87 -10.29 -13.27
N PRO A 230 -2.99 -11.62 -13.28
CA PRO A 230 -3.04 -12.40 -12.06
C PRO A 230 -1.68 -12.40 -11.35
N ALA A 231 -1.68 -12.44 -10.02
CA ALA A 231 -0.47 -12.37 -9.19
C ALA A 231 0.55 -13.47 -9.53
N ARG A 232 0.11 -14.68 -9.91
CA ARG A 232 0.98 -15.78 -10.33
C ARG A 232 1.87 -15.45 -11.54
N GLU A 233 1.49 -14.48 -12.37
CA GLU A 233 2.27 -14.06 -13.53
C GLU A 233 3.39 -13.06 -13.19
N ALA A 234 3.44 -12.57 -11.95
CA ALA A 234 4.33 -11.49 -11.52
C ALA A 234 5.79 -11.69 -11.95
N PHE A 235 6.37 -12.85 -11.67
CA PHE A 235 7.76 -13.14 -12.02
C PHE A 235 8.01 -13.09 -13.54
N ARG A 236 7.08 -13.65 -14.32
CA ARG A 236 7.16 -13.66 -15.78
C ARG A 236 7.05 -12.24 -16.34
N LEU A 237 6.12 -11.44 -15.82
CA LEU A 237 5.89 -10.06 -16.24
C LEU A 237 7.11 -9.18 -15.92
N LEU A 238 7.67 -9.31 -14.71
CA LEU A 238 8.86 -8.58 -14.30
C LEU A 238 10.07 -8.91 -15.20
N LYS A 239 10.29 -10.20 -15.48
CA LYS A 239 11.36 -10.65 -16.39
C LYS A 239 11.20 -10.13 -17.80
N GLN A 240 9.97 -10.01 -18.30
CA GLN A 240 9.69 -9.44 -19.62
C GLN A 240 9.90 -7.92 -19.63
N ALA A 241 9.39 -7.22 -18.63
CA ALA A 241 9.51 -5.77 -18.52
C ALA A 241 10.98 -5.30 -18.54
N ARG A 242 11.86 -6.01 -17.82
CA ARG A 242 13.32 -5.76 -17.81
C ARG A 242 14.00 -5.79 -19.18
N LYS A 243 13.42 -6.51 -20.15
CA LYS A 243 14.01 -6.71 -21.49
C LYS A 243 13.34 -5.86 -22.56
N GLN A 244 12.14 -5.36 -22.31
CA GLN A 244 11.32 -4.69 -23.31
C GLN A 244 11.53 -3.18 -23.23
N LEU A 245 12.03 -2.57 -24.31
CA LEU A 245 12.15 -1.12 -24.42
C LEU A 245 10.79 -0.42 -24.24
N ALA A 246 9.70 -1.07 -24.65
CA ALA A 246 8.34 -0.57 -24.43
C ALA A 246 7.97 -0.39 -22.95
N CYS A 247 8.69 -1.03 -22.03
CA CYS A 247 8.49 -0.92 -20.59
C CYS A 247 9.45 0.07 -19.91
N ALA A 248 10.40 0.65 -20.65
CA ALA A 248 11.33 1.65 -20.13
C ALA A 248 10.58 2.92 -19.69
N PRO A 249 11.13 3.72 -18.74
CA PRO A 249 10.45 4.92 -18.26
C PRO A 249 10.34 6.02 -19.33
N ASN A 250 11.14 5.94 -20.40
CA ASN A 250 11.12 6.85 -21.55
C ASN A 250 10.40 6.26 -22.78
N ALA A 251 9.63 5.18 -22.63
CA ALA A 251 8.96 4.47 -23.73
C ALA A 251 7.78 5.23 -24.39
N GLY A 252 7.59 6.50 -24.04
CA GLY A 252 6.49 7.34 -24.50
C GLY A 252 5.30 7.40 -23.52
N PRO A 253 4.17 7.99 -23.95
CA PRO A 253 3.02 8.21 -23.08
C PRO A 253 2.41 6.90 -22.57
N LEU A 254 2.01 6.88 -21.29
CA LEU A 254 1.39 5.72 -20.65
C LEU A 254 0.13 5.23 -21.39
N GLU A 255 -0.70 6.16 -21.88
CA GLU A 255 -1.99 5.88 -22.53
C GLU A 255 -1.86 4.95 -23.74
N VAL A 256 -0.76 5.07 -24.49
CA VAL A 256 -0.47 4.28 -25.70
C VAL A 256 0.64 3.24 -25.47
N SER A 257 1.00 2.98 -24.21
CA SER A 257 2.11 2.08 -23.89
C SER A 257 1.87 0.66 -24.40
N ALA A 258 2.89 0.12 -25.06
CA ALA A 258 2.95 -1.29 -25.46
C ALA A 258 3.41 -2.22 -24.32
N CYS A 259 3.83 -1.69 -23.16
CA CYS A 259 4.24 -2.50 -22.03
C CYS A 259 3.07 -3.31 -21.48
N ARG A 260 3.29 -4.61 -21.23
CA ARG A 260 2.24 -5.49 -20.67
C ARG A 260 1.86 -5.15 -19.23
N LEU A 261 2.69 -4.38 -18.51
CA LEU A 261 2.40 -3.91 -17.15
C LEU A 261 1.63 -2.59 -17.12
N ALA A 262 1.54 -1.86 -18.24
CA ALA A 262 0.80 -0.60 -18.28
C ALA A 262 -0.70 -0.87 -18.13
N LEU A 263 -1.34 -0.21 -17.16
CA LEU A 263 -2.80 -0.18 -17.08
C LEU A 263 -3.36 0.68 -18.22
N LYS A 264 -4.31 0.09 -18.96
CA LYS A 264 -4.93 0.70 -20.14
C LYS A 264 -6.36 1.11 -19.83
N GLY A 265 -6.84 2.13 -20.55
CA GLY A 265 -8.22 2.61 -20.41
C GLY A 265 -8.51 3.25 -19.05
N LEU A 266 -7.50 3.91 -18.45
CA LEU A 266 -7.73 4.72 -17.26
C LEU A 266 -8.54 5.97 -17.64
N PRO A 267 -9.31 6.56 -16.72
CA PRO A 267 -10.06 7.77 -17.03
C PRO A 267 -9.11 8.91 -17.41
N LYS A 268 -9.49 9.72 -18.40
CA LYS A 268 -8.63 10.76 -19.01
C LYS A 268 -7.95 11.68 -17.99
N VAL A 269 -8.66 11.99 -16.91
CA VAL A 269 -8.19 12.78 -15.77
C VAL A 269 -6.88 12.25 -15.17
N VAL A 270 -6.66 10.93 -15.17
CA VAL A 270 -5.42 10.31 -14.66
C VAL A 270 -4.22 10.69 -15.51
N TYR A 271 -4.38 10.79 -16.82
CA TYR A 271 -3.32 11.17 -17.75
C TYR A 271 -3.08 12.68 -17.80
N MET A 272 -4.10 13.49 -17.49
CA MET A 272 -4.04 14.95 -17.59
C MET A 272 -3.45 15.64 -16.36
N HIS A 273 -3.64 15.05 -15.17
CA HIS A 273 -3.15 15.66 -13.93
C HIS A 273 -1.70 15.23 -13.62
N LYS A 274 -0.93 16.19 -13.09
CA LYS A 274 0.28 15.87 -12.33
C LYS A 274 -0.13 15.53 -10.90
N TRP A 275 0.23 14.33 -10.46
CA TRP A 275 -0.17 13.80 -9.15
C TRP A 275 0.89 14.11 -8.09
N ASP A 276 0.47 14.60 -6.93
CA ASP A 276 1.35 14.92 -5.80
C ASP A 276 1.52 13.72 -4.87
N VAL A 277 0.45 12.95 -4.71
CA VAL A 277 0.43 11.70 -3.94
C VAL A 277 -0.30 10.62 -4.75
N VAL A 278 0.26 9.42 -4.77
CA VAL A 278 -0.34 8.23 -5.35
C VAL A 278 -0.31 7.11 -4.29
N LEU A 279 -1.47 6.63 -3.87
CA LEU A 279 -1.60 5.48 -2.97
C LEU A 279 -1.95 4.23 -3.79
N VAL A 280 -1.15 3.17 -3.65
CA VAL A 280 -1.34 1.89 -4.33
C VAL A 280 -1.74 0.83 -3.31
N ASP A 281 -3.04 0.57 -3.23
CA ASP A 281 -3.62 -0.48 -2.38
C ASP A 281 -4.61 -1.40 -3.13
N GLY A 282 -4.84 -1.16 -4.41
CA GLY A 282 -5.69 -1.98 -5.28
C GLY A 282 -4.91 -2.54 -6.46
N PRO A 283 -5.32 -3.69 -7.02
CA PRO A 283 -6.45 -4.53 -6.59
C PRO A 283 -6.16 -5.35 -5.33
N SER A 284 -7.22 -5.76 -4.64
CA SER A 284 -7.15 -6.74 -3.55
C SER A 284 -6.73 -8.11 -4.11
N SER A 285 -5.72 -8.74 -3.51
CA SER A 285 -5.20 -10.03 -3.98
C SER A 285 -4.78 -10.89 -2.79
N ASP A 286 -5.60 -11.89 -2.48
CA ASP A 286 -5.28 -12.91 -1.47
C ASP A 286 -4.99 -14.28 -2.10
N SER A 287 -5.09 -14.39 -3.44
CA SER A 287 -4.78 -15.62 -4.18
C SER A 287 -3.86 -15.38 -5.39
N PRO A 288 -3.13 -16.40 -5.86
CA PRO A 288 -2.31 -16.31 -7.07
C PRO A 288 -3.12 -16.05 -8.35
N GLU A 289 -4.39 -16.44 -8.39
CA GLU A 289 -5.31 -16.27 -9.52
C GLU A 289 -5.91 -14.88 -9.59
N ALA A 290 -6.02 -14.19 -8.45
CA ALA A 290 -6.56 -12.85 -8.37
C ALA A 290 -5.62 -11.82 -9.04
N PRO A 291 -6.15 -10.72 -9.59
CA PRO A 291 -5.33 -9.63 -10.10
C PRO A 291 -4.43 -9.07 -9.01
N GLY A 292 -3.16 -8.81 -9.35
CA GLY A 292 -2.21 -8.26 -8.40
C GLY A 292 -1.88 -6.77 -8.63
N ARG A 293 -1.31 -6.11 -7.61
CA ARG A 293 -0.80 -4.72 -7.64
C ARG A 293 0.38 -4.44 -8.60
N MET A 294 0.89 -5.42 -9.35
CA MET A 294 2.04 -5.27 -10.26
C MET A 294 1.85 -4.13 -11.27
N ALA A 295 0.70 -4.14 -11.95
CA ALA A 295 0.39 -3.16 -12.99
C ALA A 295 0.11 -1.77 -12.40
N ALA A 296 -0.48 -1.70 -11.20
CA ALA A 296 -0.70 -0.45 -10.48
C ALA A 296 0.64 0.20 -10.05
N ILE A 297 1.57 -0.58 -9.48
CA ILE A 297 2.91 -0.09 -9.10
C ILE A 297 3.67 0.42 -10.33
N TYR A 298 3.71 -0.35 -11.42
CA TYR A 298 4.35 0.08 -12.67
C TYR A 298 3.72 1.37 -13.21
N THR A 299 2.40 1.44 -13.25
CA THR A 299 1.66 2.61 -13.76
C THR A 299 1.91 3.85 -12.89
N ALA A 300 1.85 3.72 -11.57
CA ALA A 300 2.17 4.80 -10.63
C ALA A 300 3.61 5.32 -10.86
N SER A 301 4.56 4.43 -11.14
CA SER A 301 5.95 4.79 -11.39
C SER A 301 6.14 5.68 -12.63
N LEU A 302 5.32 5.49 -13.67
CA LEU A 302 5.35 6.32 -14.88
C LEU A 302 4.64 7.65 -14.64
N ILE A 303 3.48 7.62 -13.97
CA ILE A 303 2.72 8.82 -13.59
C ILE A 303 3.60 9.78 -12.78
N ALA A 304 4.29 9.28 -11.75
CA ALA A 304 5.15 10.10 -10.92
C ALA A 304 6.32 10.74 -11.68
N ARG A 305 6.84 10.08 -12.71
CA ARG A 305 7.96 10.61 -13.52
C ARG A 305 7.53 11.72 -14.49
N THR A 306 6.25 11.77 -14.85
CA THR A 306 5.66 12.90 -15.58
C THR A 306 5.25 14.07 -14.68
N GLY A 307 5.26 13.86 -13.36
CA GLY A 307 4.95 14.86 -12.34
C GLY A 307 6.13 15.80 -12.05
N ASN A 308 6.02 16.54 -10.93
CA ASN A 308 7.12 17.35 -10.39
C ASN A 308 7.81 16.60 -9.23
N ILE A 309 7.13 16.45 -8.10
CA ILE A 309 7.58 15.62 -6.98
C ILE A 309 6.37 14.86 -6.43
N THR A 310 6.35 13.55 -6.67
CA THR A 310 5.23 12.68 -6.31
C THR A 310 5.64 11.75 -5.17
N ASN A 311 4.81 11.68 -4.13
CA ASN A 311 4.91 10.59 -3.16
C ASN A 311 4.11 9.39 -3.66
N ILE A 312 4.76 8.24 -3.88
CA ILE A 312 4.07 6.97 -4.12
C ILE A 312 4.09 6.16 -2.83
N VAL A 313 2.91 5.88 -2.29
CA VAL A 313 2.74 5.06 -1.10
C VAL A 313 2.17 3.71 -1.51
N VAL A 314 2.86 2.62 -1.21
CA VAL A 314 2.46 1.25 -1.61
C VAL A 314 2.16 0.43 -0.36
N HIS A 315 1.02 -0.24 -0.33
CA HIS A 315 0.61 -1.15 0.75
C HIS A 315 1.08 -2.60 0.51
N ASP A 316 0.95 -3.45 1.53
CA ASP A 316 1.30 -4.89 1.52
C ASP A 316 2.74 -5.18 1.04
N VAL A 317 3.70 -4.29 1.34
CA VAL A 317 5.11 -4.47 0.95
C VAL A 317 5.84 -5.54 1.77
N ASP A 318 5.18 -6.13 2.75
CA ASP A 318 5.60 -7.37 3.41
C ASP A 318 5.52 -8.57 2.45
N ARG A 319 4.64 -8.52 1.44
CA ARG A 319 4.56 -9.53 0.39
C ARG A 319 5.68 -9.40 -0.64
N THR A 320 6.10 -10.55 -1.16
CA THR A 320 7.26 -10.66 -2.06
C THR A 320 7.05 -9.93 -3.39
N ILE A 321 5.84 -10.01 -3.97
CA ILE A 321 5.61 -9.47 -5.31
C ILE A 321 5.65 -7.94 -5.27
N GLU A 322 4.91 -7.32 -4.37
CA GLU A 322 4.88 -5.87 -4.18
C GLU A 322 6.30 -5.33 -3.94
N LYS A 323 7.06 -5.99 -3.05
CA LYS A 323 8.45 -5.64 -2.76
C LYS A 323 9.33 -5.65 -4.02
N TRP A 324 9.25 -6.70 -4.85
CA TRP A 324 10.04 -6.79 -6.08
C TRP A 324 9.67 -5.69 -7.09
N PHE A 325 8.39 -5.38 -7.24
CA PHE A 325 7.92 -4.36 -8.16
C PHE A 325 8.27 -2.94 -7.68
N CYS A 326 8.20 -2.69 -6.37
CA CYS A 326 8.67 -1.43 -5.78
C CYS A 326 10.16 -1.23 -6.06
N TRP A 327 11.01 -2.23 -5.81
CA TRP A 327 12.44 -2.12 -6.07
C TRP A 327 12.79 -1.95 -7.54
N GLU A 328 12.04 -2.59 -8.44
CA GLU A 328 12.27 -2.44 -9.88
C GLU A 328 11.90 -1.05 -10.40
N PHE A 329 10.74 -0.52 -10.01
CA PHE A 329 10.14 0.64 -10.69
C PHE A 329 10.15 1.93 -9.85
N LEU A 330 10.17 1.80 -8.53
CA LEU A 330 10.20 2.94 -7.60
C LEU A 330 11.60 3.20 -7.04
N CYS A 331 12.44 2.16 -6.99
CA CYS A 331 13.86 2.20 -6.63
C CYS A 331 14.11 2.47 -5.15
N GLU A 332 15.06 1.74 -4.58
CA GLU A 332 15.41 1.83 -3.16
C GLU A 332 15.91 3.23 -2.78
N GLU A 333 16.65 3.90 -3.67
CA GLU A 333 17.16 5.25 -3.45
C GLU A 333 16.07 6.32 -3.27
N ASN A 334 14.83 6.03 -3.69
CA ASN A 334 13.70 6.94 -3.53
C ASN A 334 12.83 6.61 -2.31
N LEU A 335 13.11 5.53 -1.56
CA LEU A 335 12.35 5.19 -0.36
C LEU A 335 12.65 6.21 0.75
N VAL A 336 11.65 6.96 1.18
CA VAL A 336 11.82 8.03 2.20
C VAL A 336 11.29 7.66 3.58
N SER A 337 10.33 6.73 3.67
CA SER A 337 9.81 6.27 4.95
C SER A 337 9.04 4.96 4.80
N SER A 338 8.93 4.20 5.90
CA SER A 338 8.10 3.01 6.01
C SER A 338 7.25 3.05 7.28
N LYS A 339 6.04 2.48 7.23
CA LYS A 339 5.18 2.30 8.40
C LYS A 339 4.31 1.07 8.24
N GLY A 340 4.50 0.09 9.12
CA GLY A 340 3.78 -1.19 9.00
C GLY A 340 4.02 -1.82 7.63
N LYS A 341 2.93 -2.06 6.89
CA LYS A 341 2.93 -2.60 5.52
C LYS A 341 3.05 -1.54 4.43
N PHE A 342 3.19 -0.26 4.79
CA PHE A 342 3.37 0.82 3.83
C PHE A 342 4.84 1.19 3.62
N TRP A 343 5.20 1.38 2.36
CA TRP A 343 6.40 2.11 1.94
C TRP A 343 6.01 3.39 1.21
N ASN A 344 6.72 4.48 1.48
CA ASN A 344 6.54 5.76 0.81
C ASN A 344 7.81 6.14 0.07
N PHE A 345 7.68 6.31 -1.24
CA PHE A 345 8.72 6.70 -2.16
C PHE A 345 8.53 8.15 -2.58
N ARG A 346 9.60 8.94 -2.65
CA ARG A 346 9.57 10.30 -3.18
C ARG A 346 10.24 10.32 -4.55
N ILE A 347 9.44 10.36 -5.60
CA ILE A 347 9.93 10.39 -6.98
C ILE A 347 10.01 11.84 -7.43
N VAL A 348 11.19 12.28 -7.84
CA VAL A 348 11.36 13.54 -8.55
C VAL A 348 11.13 13.27 -10.03
N GLY A 349 10.10 13.92 -10.59
CA GLY A 349 9.82 13.90 -12.00
C GLY A 349 11.00 14.53 -12.74
N SER A 350 11.53 13.80 -13.71
CA SER A 350 12.67 14.25 -14.52
C SER A 350 12.26 14.67 -15.92
N GLY A 351 10.95 14.85 -16.17
CA GLY A 351 10.40 15.05 -17.50
C GLY A 351 10.68 13.84 -18.40
N LEU A 352 10.75 14.04 -19.73
CA LEU A 352 11.29 13.06 -20.68
C LEU A 352 12.81 12.89 -20.49
N SER A 353 13.25 12.52 -19.29
CA SER A 353 14.60 12.02 -19.08
C SER A 353 14.82 10.87 -20.06
N ASN A 354 15.88 10.96 -20.86
CA ASN A 354 16.26 9.92 -21.81
C ASN A 354 16.77 8.64 -21.12
N SER A 355 16.63 8.54 -19.79
CA SER A 355 16.96 7.33 -19.05
C SER A 355 16.14 6.15 -19.54
N THR A 356 16.82 5.07 -19.88
CA THR A 356 16.20 3.78 -20.20
C THR A 356 16.01 2.90 -18.98
N SER A 357 16.51 3.31 -17.80
CA SER A 357 16.36 2.60 -16.53
C SER A 357 15.57 3.40 -15.51
N PHE A 358 14.82 2.70 -14.66
CA PHE A 358 14.06 3.32 -13.57
C PHE A 358 14.95 3.80 -12.44
N CYS A 359 15.98 3.00 -12.11
CA CYS A 359 16.84 3.18 -10.96
C CYS A 359 18.28 3.49 -11.39
N SER A 360 18.98 4.24 -10.54
CA SER A 360 20.38 4.57 -10.75
C SER A 360 21.24 3.35 -10.43
N HIS A 361 22.13 2.97 -11.34
CA HIS A 361 23.19 2.01 -11.00
C HIS A 361 24.23 2.72 -10.11
N LYS A 362 23.96 2.85 -8.81
CA LYS A 362 25.05 3.14 -7.87
C LYS A 362 25.99 1.94 -7.92
N LYS A 363 27.19 2.11 -8.50
CA LYS A 363 28.31 1.23 -8.20
C LYS A 363 28.47 1.29 -6.70
N LEU A 364 28.34 0.14 -6.02
CA LEU A 364 28.87 -0.02 -4.67
C LEU A 364 30.37 0.29 -4.78
N SER A 365 30.74 1.54 -4.49
CA SER A 365 32.13 1.93 -4.31
C SER A 365 32.66 1.08 -3.16
N GLY A 366 33.65 0.26 -3.48
CA GLY A 366 34.08 -0.87 -2.67
C GLY A 366 34.27 -0.53 -1.20
N VAL A 367 33.71 -1.38 -0.36
CA VAL A 367 34.27 -1.65 0.96
C VAL A 367 35.68 -2.18 0.69
N ARG A 368 36.70 -1.35 0.91
CA ARG A 368 38.05 -1.84 1.12
C ARG A 368 37.99 -2.66 2.40
N VAL A 369 38.19 -3.98 2.24
CA VAL A 369 38.41 -4.93 3.35
C VAL A 369 39.70 -4.54 4.08
#